data_AF-A0A3G6N5R9-F1
#
_entry.id   AF-A0A3G6N5R9-F1
#
_cell.length_a   1.000
_cell.length_b   1.000
_cell.length_c   1.000
_cell.angle_alpha   90.00
_cell.angle_beta   90.00
_cell.angle_gamma   90.00
#
_symmetry.space_group_name_H-M   'P 1'
#
loop_
_entity.id
_entity.type
_entity.pdbx_description
1 polymer ?
#
loop_
_entity_poly.entity_id
_entity_poly.type
_entity_poly.pdbx_seq_one_letter_code
_entity_poly.pdbx_strand_id
1 'polypeptide(L)'
;MINKKLDEIFDRIYKTECSVDDLIIKLKENGLSQGETHISLYKKLKNRYTFSELRSYIVYSSCWSDSLKQNISLDNEFDEFLKEE
;
A
#
# COMPACT_ATOMS: atom_id res chain seq x y z
N MET A 1 -15.99 -10.95 -7.82
CA MET A 1 -15.91 -11.64 -6.50
C MET A 1 -14.87 -10.98 -5.58
N ILE A 2 -13.61 -10.78 -6.02
CA ILE A 2 -12.55 -10.09 -5.25
C ILE A 2 -12.96 -8.67 -4.82
N ASN A 3 -13.57 -7.89 -5.72
CA ASN A 3 -13.98 -6.51 -5.42
C ASN A 3 -14.94 -6.38 -4.24
N LYS A 4 -15.91 -7.30 -4.11
CA LYS A 4 -16.92 -7.26 -3.04
C LYS A 4 -16.28 -7.49 -1.66
N LYS A 5 -15.31 -8.41 -1.57
CA LYS A 5 -14.56 -8.69 -0.35
C LYS A 5 -13.72 -7.48 0.10
N LEU A 6 -13.07 -6.79 -0.83
CA LEU A 6 -12.29 -5.58 -0.52
C LEU A 6 -13.19 -4.45 -0.01
N ASP A 7 -14.35 -4.26 -0.64
CA ASP A 7 -15.32 -3.24 -0.22
C ASP A 7 -15.86 -3.53 1.19
N GLU A 8 -16.21 -4.79 1.50
CA GLU A 8 -16.68 -5.20 2.84
C GLU A 8 -15.61 -4.99 3.92
N ILE A 9 -14.34 -5.30 3.63
CA ILE A 9 -13.24 -5.05 4.56
C ILE A 9 -13.07 -3.55 4.78
N PHE A 10 -13.07 -2.75 3.70
CA PHE A 10 -12.91 -1.31 3.79
C PHE A 10 -14.03 -0.65 4.58
N ASP A 11 -15.28 -0.98 4.30
CA ASP A 11 -16.44 -0.37 4.95
C ASP A 11 -16.51 -0.72 6.45
N ARG A 12 -15.94 -1.86 6.87
CA ARG A 12 -15.80 -2.22 8.29
C ARG A 12 -14.78 -1.37 9.04
N ILE A 13 -13.69 -0.96 8.38
CA ILE A 13 -12.58 -0.22 9.00
C ILE A 13 -12.72 1.30 8.86
N TYR A 14 -13.38 1.77 7.80
CA TYR A 14 -13.45 3.17 7.46
C TYR A 14 -14.41 3.91 8.40
N LYS A 15 -13.85 4.82 9.19
CA LYS A 15 -14.56 5.76 10.04
C LYS A 15 -14.17 7.18 9.63
N THR A 16 -15.06 8.15 9.84
CA THR A 16 -14.91 9.55 9.40
C THR A 16 -13.62 10.22 9.86
N GLU A 17 -13.03 9.73 10.96
CA GLU A 17 -11.84 10.30 11.61
C GLU A 17 -10.53 9.54 11.29
N CYS A 18 -10.55 8.48 10.46
CA CYS A 18 -9.33 7.74 10.15
C CYS A 18 -8.45 8.47 9.13
N SER A 19 -7.16 8.63 9.45
CA SER A 19 -6.17 9.10 8.47
C SER A 19 -5.90 8.02 7.41
N VAL A 20 -5.27 8.41 6.29
CA VAL A 20 -4.86 7.44 5.25
C VAL A 20 -3.85 6.44 5.80
N ASP A 21 -2.91 6.88 6.64
CA ASP A 21 -1.93 6.00 7.27
C ASP A 21 -2.59 4.96 8.18
N ASP A 22 -3.58 5.37 8.98
CA ASP A 22 -4.36 4.44 9.81
C ASP A 22 -5.09 3.40 8.97
N LEU A 23 -5.65 3.82 7.83
CA LEU A 23 -6.35 2.91 6.92
C LEU A 23 -5.38 1.91 6.29
N ILE A 24 -4.18 2.34 5.90
CA ILE A 24 -3.15 1.45 5.33
C ILE A 24 -2.75 0.38 6.34
N ILE A 25 -2.51 0.76 7.60
CA ILE A 25 -2.16 -0.17 8.68
C ILE A 25 -3.30 -1.18 8.88
N LYS A 26 -4.54 -0.70 9.04
CA LYS A 26 -5.71 -1.57 9.24
C LYS A 26 -5.95 -2.51 8.07
N LEU A 27 -5.79 -2.05 6.82
CA LEU A 27 -5.94 -2.91 5.64
C LEU A 27 -4.89 -4.02 5.64
N LYS A 28 -3.63 -3.71 5.98
CA LYS A 28 -2.58 -4.72 6.16
C LYS A 28 -2.91 -5.72 7.27
N GLU A 29 -3.37 -5.26 8.44
CA GLU A 29 -3.77 -6.13 9.55
C GLU A 29 -4.93 -7.08 9.18
N ASN A 30 -5.75 -6.68 8.20
CA ASN A 30 -6.79 -7.53 7.61
C ASN A 30 -6.28 -8.46 6.49
N GLY A 31 -4.96 -8.55 6.31
CA GLY A 31 -4.29 -9.48 5.40
C GLY A 31 -4.21 -9.00 3.95
N LEU A 32 -4.47 -7.72 3.67
CA LEU A 32 -4.34 -7.20 2.31
C LEU A 32 -2.88 -6.97 1.94
N SER A 33 -2.54 -7.32 0.70
CA SER A 33 -1.30 -6.93 0.06
C SER A 33 -1.22 -5.42 -0.20
N GLN A 34 -0.04 -4.91 -0.56
CA GLN A 34 0.13 -3.51 -1.00
C GLN A 34 -0.77 -3.17 -2.19
N GLY A 35 -0.90 -4.08 -3.16
CA GLY A 35 -1.76 -3.89 -4.34
C GLY A 35 -3.25 -3.86 -4.02
N GLU A 36 -3.73 -4.78 -3.17
CA GLU A 36 -5.13 -4.78 -2.73
C GLU A 36 -5.48 -3.56 -1.89
N THR A 37 -4.56 -3.15 -1.00
CA THR A 37 -4.65 -1.91 -0.22
C THR A 37 -4.79 -0.70 -1.14
N HIS A 38 -3.97 -0.65 -2.19
CA HIS A 38 -4.00 0.43 -3.19
C HIS A 38 -5.36 0.52 -3.90
N ILE A 39 -5.83 -0.60 -4.46
CA ILE A 39 -7.11 -0.67 -5.16
C ILE A 39 -8.27 -0.28 -4.24
N SER A 40 -8.25 -0.75 -2.98
CA SER A 40 -9.27 -0.46 -1.98
C SER A 40 -9.34 1.04 -1.66
N LEU A 41 -8.20 1.67 -1.36
CA LEU A 41 -8.12 3.10 -1.09
C LEU A 41 -8.50 3.94 -2.30
N TYR A 42 -7.99 3.62 -3.49
CA TYR A 42 -8.25 4.41 -4.68
C TYR A 42 -9.74 4.44 -5.03
N LYS A 43 -10.43 3.29 -4.98
CA LYS A 43 -11.88 3.26 -5.26
C LYS A 43 -12.69 4.19 -4.37
N LYS A 44 -12.33 4.26 -3.08
CA LYS A 44 -13.09 4.97 -2.04
C LYS A 44 -12.64 6.42 -1.89
N LEU A 45 -11.38 6.72 -2.18
CA LEU A 45 -10.74 8.03 -1.92
C LEU A 45 -10.22 8.73 -3.18
N LYS A 46 -10.50 8.25 -4.40
CA LYS A 46 -10.07 8.88 -5.67
C LYS A 46 -10.46 10.36 -5.84
N ASN A 47 -11.45 10.84 -5.10
CA ASN A 47 -11.83 12.26 -5.12
C ASN A 47 -10.93 13.15 -4.25
N ARG A 48 -10.04 12.55 -3.45
CA ARG A 48 -9.13 13.21 -2.50
C ARG A 48 -7.66 12.94 -2.78
N TYR A 49 -7.35 11.78 -3.35
CA TYR A 49 -5.98 11.35 -3.65
C TYR A 49 -5.89 10.76 -5.04
N THR A 50 -4.78 11.05 -5.71
CA THR A 50 -4.39 10.40 -6.95
C THR A 50 -3.88 8.98 -6.70
N PHE A 51 -3.84 8.19 -7.78
CA PHE A 51 -3.28 6.84 -7.75
C PHE A 51 -1.82 6.84 -7.28
N SER A 52 -1.03 7.82 -7.73
CA SER A 52 0.40 7.92 -7.38
C SER A 52 0.61 8.31 -5.92
N GLU A 53 -0.17 9.25 -5.38
CA GLU A 53 -0.07 9.66 -3.97
C GLU A 53 -0.36 8.48 -3.03
N LEU A 54 -1.44 7.74 -3.28
CA LEU A 54 -1.77 6.54 -2.48
C LEU A 54 -0.66 5.49 -2.56
N ARG A 55 -0.03 5.32 -3.72
CA ARG A 55 1.12 4.41 -3.86
C ARG A 55 2.27 4.84 -2.95
N SER A 56 2.61 6.13 -2.94
CA SER A 56 3.66 6.65 -2.07
C SER A 56 3.33 6.42 -0.60
N TYR A 57 2.11 6.74 -0.15
CA TYR A 57 1.68 6.47 1.24
C TYR A 57 1.83 4.99 1.62
N ILE A 58 1.44 4.07 0.72
CA ILE A 58 1.51 2.63 1.00
C ILE A 58 2.96 2.13 1.04
N VAL A 59 3.78 2.50 0.06
CA VAL A 59 5.17 2.01 -0.06
C VAL A 59 6.03 2.49 1.10
N TYR A 60 5.85 3.75 1.52
CA TYR A 60 6.61 4.34 2.62
C TYR A 60 5.94 4.17 3.99
N SER A 61 4.79 3.49 4.07
CA SER A 61 4.15 3.21 5.35
C SER A 61 5.04 2.34 6.22
N SER A 62 5.11 2.66 7.51
CA SER A 62 5.92 1.92 8.50
C SER A 62 5.61 0.43 8.53
N CYS A 63 4.35 0.07 8.30
CA CYS A 63 3.90 -1.31 8.29
C CYS A 63 4.49 -2.10 7.12
N TRP A 64 4.98 -1.46 6.04
CA TRP A 64 5.64 -2.11 4.90
C TRP A 64 7.15 -1.88 4.85
N SER A 65 7.75 -1.42 5.95
CA SER A 65 9.19 -1.09 6.01
C SER A 65 10.11 -2.26 5.61
N ASP A 66 9.75 -3.50 5.94
CA ASP A 66 10.56 -4.67 5.54
C ASP A 66 10.53 -4.91 4.03
N SER A 67 9.37 -4.77 3.39
CA SER A 67 9.25 -4.87 1.93
C SER A 67 10.02 -3.75 1.24
N LEU A 68 10.00 -2.53 1.80
CA LEU A 68 10.78 -1.41 1.29
C LEU A 68 12.29 -1.69 1.38
N LYS A 69 12.77 -2.20 2.52
CA LYS A 69 14.19 -2.58 2.69
C LYS A 69 14.62 -3.67 1.70
N GLN A 70 13.77 -4.67 1.48
CA GLN A 70 14.04 -5.74 0.52
C GLN A 70 14.19 -5.19 -0.90
N ASN A 71 13.27 -4.31 -1.33
CA ASN A 71 13.36 -3.67 -2.65
C ASN A 71 14.65 -2.86 -2.80
N ILE A 72 14.99 -2.02 -1.80
CA ILE A 72 16.24 -1.24 -1.81
C ILE A 72 17.47 -2.15 -1.90
N SER A 73 17.46 -3.28 -1.18
CA SER A 73 18.56 -4.25 -1.23
C SER A 73 18.72 -4.86 -2.62
N LEU A 74 17.62 -5.20 -3.28
CA LEU A 74 17.63 -5.73 -4.65
C LEU A 74 18.10 -4.67 -5.66
N ASP A 75 17.63 -3.43 -5.52
CA ASP A 75 18.06 -2.32 -6.37
C ASP A 75 19.58 -2.11 -6.28
N ASN A 76 20.15 -2.18 -5.08
CA ASN A 76 21.60 -2.11 -4.89
C ASN A 76 22.34 -3.28 -5.53
N GLU A 77 21.82 -4.51 -5.41
CA GLU A 77 22.41 -5.71 -6.01
C GLU A 77 22.44 -5.61 -7.55
N PHE A 78 21.36 -5.09 -8.15
CA PHE A 78 21.31 -4.84 -9.59
C PHE A 78 22.28 -3.73 -10.03
N ASP A 79 22.38 -2.65 -9.24
CA ASP A 79 23.32 -1.57 -9.51
C ASP A 79 24.78 -2.00 -9.42
N GLU A 80 25.11 -2.95 -8.54
CA GLU A 80 26.44 -3.56 -8.44
C GLU A 80 26.70 -4.47 -9.65
N PHE A 81 25.76 -5.37 -9.97
CA PHE A 81 25.87 -6.26 -11.12
C PHE A 81 26.11 -5.52 -12.44
N LEU A 82 25.36 -4.43 -12.69
CA LEU A 82 25.49 -3.63 -13.91
C LEU A 82 26.80 -2.82 -14.00
N LYS A 83 27.53 -2.64 -12.90
CA LYS A 83 28.85 -1.98 -12.90
C LYS A 83 30.00 -2.95 -13.16
N GLU A 84 29.78 -4.25 -12.97
CA GLU A 84 30.77 -5.30 -13.22
C GLU A 84 30.76 -5.80 -14.68
N GLU A 85 29.74 -5.43 -15.48
CA GLU A 85 29.70 -5.57 -16.95
C GLU A 85 30.35 -4.39 -17.69
#